data_AF-A0A2T0LVZ4-F1
#
_entry.id   AF-A0A2T0LVZ4-F1
#
_cell.length_a   1.000
_cell.length_b   1.000
_cell.length_c   1.000
_cell.angle_alpha   90.00
_cell.angle_beta   90.00
_cell.angle_gamma   90.00
#
_symmetry.space_group_name_H-M   'P 1'
#
loop_
_entity.id
_entity.type
_entity.pdbx_description
1 polymer ?
#
loop_
_entity_poly.entity_id
_entity_poly.type
_entity_poly.pdbx_seq_one_letter_code
_entity_poly.pdbx_strand_id
1 'polypeptide(L)'
;MTPASVVGVTVFFLLIIPGITYELLRRRVLLPIEESGFVQVSRILLSGTIIFAIVVLLLVAVRSVSPRALLNPGAFIGAGSAYAESNLGLIGKTMGFYVLLAVLLAVVASDLNLGSKQVKIHRGAAIIGLTEIDKRPEDVAWLAVHLKSGKEILGYYYGATTELDPDKRELILQKPLRVGYPEKGEPAHMASDWKRVLIHVREIEYLSVAYVAARVVPSETISRKLVNWMRDNFLRAKVCAPLALVAVAGFALPWP
;
A
#
# COMPACT_ATOMS: atom_id res chain seq x y z
N MET A 1 19.90 -28.90 8.59
CA MET A 1 20.30 -29.13 7.20
C MET A 1 19.03 -29.15 6.36
N THR A 2 18.64 -28.03 5.74
CA THR A 2 17.57 -28.07 4.75
C THR A 2 18.23 -28.29 3.39
N PRO A 3 18.03 -29.44 2.72
CA PRO A 3 18.36 -29.51 1.30
C PRO A 3 17.35 -28.58 0.61
N ALA A 4 17.73 -27.32 0.44
CA ALA A 4 16.99 -26.35 -0.34
C ALA A 4 17.05 -26.81 -1.80
N SER A 5 16.14 -27.68 -2.20
CA SER A 5 15.99 -28.06 -3.59
C SER A 5 15.59 -26.81 -4.38
N VAL A 6 16.14 -26.66 -5.59
CA VAL A 6 15.79 -25.56 -6.51
C VAL A 6 14.26 -25.49 -6.70
N VAL A 7 13.60 -26.66 -6.69
CA VAL A 7 12.14 -26.78 -6.73
C VAL A 7 11.48 -26.11 -5.52
N GLY A 8 11.92 -26.40 -4.30
CA GLY A 8 11.37 -25.79 -3.08
C GLY A 8 11.51 -24.28 -3.06
N VAL A 9 12.67 -23.77 -3.48
CA VAL A 9 12.93 -22.33 -3.62
C VAL A 9 12.00 -21.70 -4.66
N THR A 10 11.81 -22.36 -5.80
CA THR A 10 10.91 -21.89 -6.87
C THR A 10 9.46 -21.83 -6.38
N VAL A 11 8.96 -22.88 -5.75
CA VAL A 11 7.59 -22.93 -5.20
C VAL A 11 7.39 -21.84 -4.15
N PHE A 12 8.38 -21.63 -3.27
CA PHE A 12 8.35 -20.57 -2.28
C PHE A 12 8.20 -19.18 -2.92
N PHE A 13 8.98 -18.86 -3.96
CA PHE A 13 8.85 -17.60 -4.68
C PHE A 13 7.51 -17.46 -5.41
N LEU A 14 7.03 -18.51 -6.07
CA LEU A 14 5.73 -18.51 -6.75
C LEU A 14 4.57 -18.23 -5.79
N LEU A 15 4.68 -18.65 -4.53
CA LEU A 15 3.70 -18.40 -3.50
C LEU A 15 3.82 -16.98 -2.90
N ILE A 16 5.04 -16.50 -2.65
CA ILE A 16 5.27 -15.23 -1.95
C ILE A 16 5.15 -14.00 -2.85
N ILE A 17 5.66 -14.06 -4.09
CA ILE A 17 5.66 -12.93 -5.03
C ILE A 17 4.26 -12.29 -5.18
N PRO A 18 3.16 -13.03 -5.42
CA PRO A 18 1.85 -12.41 -5.51
C PRO A 18 1.39 -11.76 -4.20
N GLY A 19 1.70 -12.37 -3.05
CA GLY A 19 1.38 -11.80 -1.75
C GLY A 19 2.13 -10.49 -1.46
N ILE A 20 3.43 -10.43 -1.79
CA ILE A 20 4.22 -9.20 -1.69
C ILE A 20 3.68 -8.14 -2.65
N THR A 21 3.36 -8.53 -3.89
CA THR A 21 2.81 -7.62 -4.91
C THR A 21 1.50 -6.99 -4.43
N TYR A 22 0.58 -7.82 -3.91
CA TYR A 22 -0.66 -7.36 -3.32
C TYR A 22 -0.42 -6.39 -2.16
N GLU A 23 0.47 -6.71 -1.21
CA GLU A 23 0.75 -5.85 -0.07
C GLU A 23 1.42 -4.53 -0.48
N LEU A 24 2.32 -4.54 -1.47
CA LEU A 24 2.92 -3.32 -2.02
C LEU A 24 1.89 -2.41 -2.69
N LEU A 25 0.95 -2.98 -3.46
CA LEU A 25 -0.13 -2.22 -4.08
C LEU A 25 -1.08 -1.63 -3.04
N ARG A 26 -1.44 -2.44 -2.03
CA ARG A 26 -2.28 -2.01 -0.92
C ARG A 26 -1.65 -0.88 -0.10
N ARG A 27 -0.34 -0.94 0.18
CA ARG A 27 0.40 0.11 0.91
C ARG A 27 0.55 1.42 0.15
N ARG A 28 0.39 1.43 -1.18
CA ARG A 28 0.39 2.68 -1.95
C ARG A 28 -0.85 3.53 -1.72
N VAL A 29 -1.95 2.91 -1.30
CA VAL A 29 -3.24 3.59 -1.13
C VAL A 29 -3.58 3.80 0.34
N LEU A 30 -3.19 2.86 1.21
CA LEU A 30 -3.36 3.00 2.64
C LEU A 30 -2.22 3.80 3.26
N LEU A 31 -2.53 4.62 4.27
CA LEU A 31 -1.51 5.26 5.08
C LEU A 31 -0.61 4.18 5.73
N PRO A 32 0.73 4.35 5.73
CA PRO A 32 1.65 3.40 6.32
C PRO A 32 1.42 3.38 7.82
N ILE A 33 0.62 2.42 8.28
CA ILE A 33 0.51 2.08 9.70
C ILE A 33 1.62 1.07 9.95
N GLU A 34 2.43 1.34 10.96
CA GLU A 34 3.38 0.35 11.43
C GLU A 34 2.60 -0.85 11.98
N GLU A 35 2.78 -2.00 11.33
CA GLU A 35 2.23 -3.27 11.77
C GLU A 35 3.40 -4.12 12.27
N SER A 36 3.14 -5.02 13.22
CA SER A 36 4.18 -5.97 13.62
C SER A 36 4.63 -6.80 12.41
N GLY A 37 5.94 -7.08 12.34
CA GLY A 37 6.49 -7.88 11.24
C GLY A 37 5.78 -9.23 11.06
N PHE A 38 5.29 -9.83 12.15
CA PHE A 38 4.50 -11.05 12.12
C PHE A 38 3.17 -10.88 11.37
N VAL A 39 2.41 -9.80 11.60
CA VAL A 39 1.14 -9.54 10.91
C VAL A 39 1.39 -9.29 9.42
N GLN A 40 2.44 -8.53 9.10
CA GLN A 40 2.81 -8.26 7.71
C GLN A 40 3.16 -9.55 6.96
N VAL A 41 4.04 -10.39 7.54
CA VAL A 41 4.43 -11.67 6.93
C VAL A 41 3.24 -12.62 6.81
N SER A 42 2.40 -12.72 7.84
CA SER A 42 1.20 -13.56 7.82
C SER A 42 0.23 -13.15 6.72
N ARG A 43 0.04 -11.84 6.52
CA ARG A 43 -0.83 -11.31 5.46
C ARG A 43 -0.27 -11.57 4.07
N ILE A 44 1.05 -11.41 3.89
CA ILE A 44 1.74 -11.73 2.63
C ILE A 44 1.56 -13.21 2.30
N LEU A 45 1.77 -14.10 3.27
CA LEU A 45 1.61 -15.54 3.07
C LEU A 45 0.15 -15.92 2.78
N LEU A 46 -0.81 -15.37 3.53
CA LEU A 46 -2.23 -15.66 3.33
C LEU A 46 -2.72 -15.19 1.96
N SER A 47 -2.43 -13.93 1.59
CA SER A 47 -2.81 -13.39 0.28
C SER A 47 -2.13 -14.13 -0.86
N GLY A 48 -0.83 -14.42 -0.73
CA GLY A 48 -0.08 -15.21 -1.70
C GLY A 48 -0.65 -16.62 -1.88
N THR A 49 -1.01 -17.30 -0.79
CA THR A 49 -1.62 -18.64 -0.83
C THR A 49 -3.00 -18.65 -1.50
N ILE A 50 -3.85 -17.67 -1.19
CA ILE A 50 -5.17 -17.54 -1.80
C ILE A 50 -5.03 -17.27 -3.30
N ILE A 51 -4.18 -16.32 -3.69
CA ILE A 51 -3.93 -16.02 -5.10
C ILE A 51 -3.35 -17.25 -5.81
N PHE A 52 -2.36 -17.92 -5.23
CA PHE A 52 -1.78 -19.16 -5.76
C PHE A 52 -2.87 -20.21 -6.02
N ALA A 53 -3.75 -20.46 -5.06
CA ALA A 53 -4.83 -21.43 -5.20
C ALA A 53 -5.79 -21.09 -6.34
N ILE A 54 -6.18 -19.81 -6.46
CA ILE A 54 -7.04 -19.33 -7.56
C ILE A 54 -6.34 -19.49 -8.91
N VAL A 55 -5.05 -19.11 -9.02
CA VAL A 55 -4.29 -19.26 -10.27
C VAL A 55 -4.17 -20.73 -10.66
N VAL A 56 -3.84 -21.63 -9.72
CA VAL A 56 -3.78 -23.07 -10.00
C VAL A 56 -5.13 -23.59 -10.50
N LEU A 57 -6.24 -23.18 -9.89
CA LEU A 57 -7.58 -23.56 -10.34
C LEU A 57 -7.85 -23.08 -11.78
N LEU A 58 -7.48 -21.84 -12.10
CA LEU A 58 -7.60 -21.30 -13.45
C LEU A 58 -6.72 -22.06 -14.45
N LEU A 59 -5.49 -22.43 -14.09
CA LEU A 59 -4.61 -23.23 -14.95
C LEU A 59 -5.17 -24.63 -15.19
N VAL A 60 -5.76 -25.26 -14.17
CA VAL A 60 -6.44 -26.56 -14.31
C VAL A 60 -7.63 -26.43 -15.26
N ALA A 61 -8.43 -25.37 -15.14
CA ALA A 61 -9.55 -25.10 -16.04
C ALA A 61 -9.10 -24.82 -17.48
N VAL A 62 -8.03 -24.06 -17.69
CA VAL A 62 -7.46 -23.84 -19.03
C VAL A 62 -6.93 -25.15 -19.62
N ARG A 63 -6.31 -25.98 -18.79
CA ARG A 63 -5.78 -27.30 -19.21
C ARG A 63 -6.89 -28.27 -19.62
N SER A 64 -8.06 -28.25 -18.98
CA SER A 64 -9.16 -29.15 -19.37
C SER A 64 -9.68 -28.83 -20.78
N VAL A 65 -9.60 -27.56 -21.21
CA VAL A 65 -9.97 -27.13 -22.55
C VAL A 65 -8.81 -27.29 -23.54
N SER A 66 -7.57 -27.05 -23.10
CA SER A 66 -6.37 -27.17 -23.95
C SER A 66 -5.25 -27.97 -23.25
N PRO A 67 -5.29 -29.31 -23.30
CA PRO A 67 -4.36 -30.17 -22.55
C PRO A 67 -2.89 -30.06 -22.97
N ARG A 68 -2.63 -29.57 -24.20
CA ARG A 68 -1.29 -29.41 -24.77
C ARG A 68 -0.67 -28.04 -24.52
N ALA A 69 -1.47 -27.04 -24.12
CA ALA A 69 -0.98 -25.67 -23.96
C ALA A 69 -0.22 -25.43 -22.64
N LEU A 70 -0.44 -26.28 -21.64
CA LEU A 70 0.12 -26.15 -20.29
C LEU A 70 0.83 -27.43 -19.85
N LEU A 71 1.70 -27.30 -18.85
CA LEU A 71 2.38 -28.40 -18.18
C LEU A 71 1.40 -29.49 -17.71
N ASN A 72 1.76 -30.76 -17.89
CA ASN A 72 1.02 -31.89 -17.31
C ASN A 72 1.64 -32.27 -15.95
N PRO A 73 1.00 -31.96 -14.82
CA PRO A 73 1.57 -32.25 -13.51
C PRO A 73 1.74 -33.76 -13.26
N GLY A 74 0.82 -34.60 -13.74
CA GLY A 74 0.91 -36.05 -13.56
C GLY A 74 2.10 -36.66 -14.31
N ALA A 75 2.30 -36.23 -15.57
CA ALA A 75 3.46 -36.67 -16.35
C ALA A 75 4.78 -36.13 -15.79
N PHE A 76 4.79 -34.88 -15.30
CA PHE A 76 5.95 -34.27 -14.66
C PHE A 76 6.34 -35.02 -13.38
N ILE A 77 5.37 -35.38 -12.52
CA ILE A 77 5.62 -36.13 -11.28
C ILE A 77 6.10 -37.55 -11.60
N GLY A 78 5.49 -38.21 -12.60
CA GLY A 78 5.83 -39.59 -12.96
C GLY A 78 7.20 -39.75 -13.62
N ALA A 79 7.58 -38.83 -14.53
CA ALA A 79 8.83 -38.92 -15.28
C ALA A 79 9.95 -38.01 -14.76
N GLY A 80 9.66 -37.12 -13.80
CA GLY A 80 10.66 -36.31 -13.10
C GLY A 80 11.54 -35.47 -14.02
N SER A 81 12.86 -35.61 -13.88
CA SER A 81 13.86 -34.84 -14.65
C SER A 81 13.79 -35.08 -16.15
N ALA A 82 13.50 -36.32 -16.59
CA ALA A 82 13.42 -36.66 -18.02
C ALA A 82 12.29 -35.88 -18.73
N TYR A 83 11.18 -35.64 -18.03
CA TYR A 83 10.12 -34.77 -18.54
C TYR A 83 10.57 -33.32 -18.60
N ALA A 84 11.27 -32.86 -17.55
CA ALA A 84 11.74 -31.48 -17.48
C ALA A 84 12.68 -31.14 -18.64
N GLU A 85 13.66 -32.01 -18.91
CA GLU A 85 14.64 -31.84 -20.00
C GLU A 85 13.98 -31.78 -21.38
N SER A 86 12.95 -32.60 -21.61
CA SER A 86 12.22 -32.64 -22.88
C SER A 86 11.17 -31.53 -23.04
N ASN A 87 10.78 -30.84 -21.96
CA ASN A 87 9.66 -29.89 -21.96
C ASN A 87 9.98 -28.55 -21.28
N LEU A 88 11.25 -28.12 -21.25
CA LEU A 88 11.68 -26.86 -20.60
C LEU A 88 10.86 -25.64 -21.08
N GLY A 89 10.60 -25.54 -22.39
CA GLY A 89 9.80 -24.44 -22.95
C GLY A 89 8.36 -24.41 -22.43
N LEU A 90 7.72 -25.58 -22.30
CA LEU A 90 6.36 -25.69 -21.77
C LEU A 90 6.29 -25.36 -20.28
N ILE A 91 7.30 -25.76 -19.51
CA ILE A 91 7.47 -25.41 -18.09
C ILE A 91 7.60 -23.90 -17.95
N GLY A 92 8.53 -23.29 -18.71
CA GLY A 92 8.75 -21.84 -18.71
C GLY A 92 7.49 -21.06 -19.08
N LYS A 93 6.76 -21.49 -20.14
CA LYS A 93 5.48 -20.89 -20.54
C LYS A 93 4.42 -20.98 -19.43
N THR A 94 4.29 -22.15 -18.80
CA THR A 94 3.32 -22.35 -17.72
C THR A 94 3.67 -21.50 -16.51
N MET A 95 4.95 -21.43 -16.12
CA MET A 95 5.42 -20.56 -15.04
C MET A 95 5.20 -19.07 -15.35
N GLY A 96 5.50 -18.63 -16.57
CA GLY A 96 5.25 -17.25 -17.00
C GLY A 96 3.76 -16.90 -16.93
N PHE A 97 2.90 -17.80 -17.39
CA PHE A 97 1.45 -17.62 -17.34
C PHE A 97 0.91 -17.60 -15.91
N TYR A 98 1.45 -18.45 -15.03
CA TYR A 98 1.17 -18.42 -13.60
C TYR A 98 1.50 -17.04 -13.01
N VAL A 99 2.73 -16.53 -13.22
CA VAL A 99 3.18 -15.26 -12.63
C VAL A 99 2.31 -14.11 -13.14
N LEU A 100 2.01 -14.08 -14.44
CA LEU A 100 1.15 -13.07 -15.05
C LEU A 100 -0.24 -13.05 -14.39
N LEU A 101 -0.90 -14.21 -14.32
CA LEU A 101 -2.22 -14.34 -13.69
C LEU A 101 -2.19 -13.95 -12.21
N ALA A 102 -1.16 -14.36 -11.49
CA ALA A 102 -1.01 -14.06 -10.07
C ALA A 102 -0.87 -12.54 -9.82
N VAL A 103 -0.08 -11.85 -10.64
CA VAL A 103 0.06 -10.38 -10.57
C VAL A 103 -1.25 -9.69 -10.94
N LEU A 104 -1.92 -10.11 -12.02
CA LEU A 104 -3.21 -9.52 -12.42
C LEU A 104 -4.27 -9.68 -11.31
N LEU A 105 -4.37 -10.86 -10.71
CA LEU A 105 -5.27 -11.10 -9.58
C LEU A 105 -4.90 -10.27 -8.36
N ALA A 106 -3.61 -10.07 -8.07
CA ALA A 106 -3.17 -9.18 -7.00
C ALA A 106 -3.61 -7.72 -7.24
N VAL A 107 -3.53 -7.23 -8.48
CA VAL A 107 -4.02 -5.89 -8.86
C VAL A 107 -5.53 -5.80 -8.65
N VAL A 108 -6.29 -6.74 -9.22
CA VAL A 108 -7.77 -6.75 -9.11
C VAL A 108 -8.20 -6.86 -7.66
N ALA A 109 -7.57 -7.75 -6.87
CA ALA A 109 -7.86 -7.90 -5.45
C ALA A 109 -7.54 -6.64 -4.64
N SER A 110 -6.47 -5.93 -5.01
CA SER A 110 -6.16 -4.62 -4.41
C SER A 110 -7.28 -3.64 -4.72
N ASP A 111 -7.65 -3.46 -5.99
CA ASP A 111 -8.64 -2.47 -6.43
C ASP A 111 -10.04 -2.75 -5.85
N LEU A 112 -10.48 -4.00 -5.81
CA LEU A 112 -11.77 -4.38 -5.21
C LEU A 112 -11.82 -4.10 -3.70
N ASN A 113 -10.70 -4.26 -3.00
CA ASN A 113 -10.62 -3.97 -1.56
C ASN A 113 -10.61 -2.47 -1.25
N LEU A 114 -10.28 -1.61 -2.22
CA LEU A 114 -10.28 -0.14 -2.03
C LEU A 114 -11.69 0.44 -1.94
N GLY A 115 -12.68 -0.18 -2.59
CA GLY A 115 -14.05 0.35 -2.64
C GLY A 115 -14.86 0.16 -1.35
N SER A 116 -14.41 -0.68 -0.41
CA SER A 116 -15.28 -1.22 0.64
C SER A 116 -15.07 -0.65 2.05
N LYS A 117 -14.04 0.16 2.33
CA LYS A 117 -13.71 0.46 3.74
C LYS A 117 -13.61 1.95 4.03
N GLN A 118 -14.74 2.48 4.53
CA GLN A 118 -14.73 3.46 5.62
C GLN A 118 -13.63 3.05 6.60
N VAL A 119 -12.62 3.91 6.74
CA VAL A 119 -11.45 3.68 7.58
C VAL A 119 -11.97 3.52 9.01
N LYS A 120 -12.13 2.29 9.50
CA LYS A 120 -12.27 2.05 10.94
C LYS A 120 -10.97 2.53 11.56
N ILE A 121 -11.04 3.71 12.17
CA ILE A 121 -9.91 4.38 12.79
C ILE A 121 -9.38 3.44 13.87
N HIS A 122 -8.27 2.79 13.57
CA HIS A 122 -7.54 2.05 14.59
C HIS A 122 -7.06 3.08 15.61
N ARG A 123 -7.16 2.75 16.90
CA ARG A 123 -6.85 3.65 18.03
C ARG A 123 -5.47 4.34 17.93
N GLY A 124 -4.54 3.79 17.15
CA GLY A 124 -3.23 4.39 16.87
C GLY A 124 -3.26 5.61 15.92
N ALA A 125 -4.31 5.73 15.10
CA ALA A 125 -4.48 6.81 14.14
C ALA A 125 -5.56 7.81 14.59
N ALA A 126 -5.89 7.90 15.88
CA ALA A 126 -6.99 8.74 16.35
C ALA A 126 -6.86 10.21 15.91
N ILE A 127 -5.64 10.76 15.91
CA ILE A 127 -5.39 12.14 15.43
C ILE A 127 -5.63 12.26 13.92
N ILE A 128 -5.16 11.28 13.14
CA ILE A 128 -5.35 11.25 11.68
C ILE A 128 -6.84 11.06 11.36
N GLY A 129 -7.51 10.17 12.07
CA GLY A 129 -8.95 9.96 11.96
C GLY A 129 -9.70 11.25 12.27
N LEU A 130 -9.45 11.86 13.43
CA LEU A 130 -10.14 13.07 13.86
C LEU A 130 -9.90 14.27 12.94
N THR A 131 -8.82 14.28 12.15
CA THR A 131 -8.52 15.31 11.15
C THR A 131 -9.06 15.02 9.74
N GLU A 132 -9.56 13.81 9.49
CA GLU A 132 -10.05 13.40 8.16
C GLU A 132 -11.51 12.92 8.16
N ILE A 133 -12.12 12.58 9.31
CA ILE A 133 -13.49 11.99 9.38
C ILE A 133 -14.54 12.89 8.73
N ASP A 134 -14.60 14.17 9.11
CA ASP A 134 -15.64 15.10 8.67
C ASP A 134 -15.12 16.11 7.63
N LYS A 135 -13.90 15.90 7.15
CA LYS A 135 -13.22 16.82 6.25
C LYS A 135 -13.82 16.75 4.85
N ARG A 136 -14.31 17.88 4.35
CA ARG A 136 -14.69 18.01 2.93
C ARG A 136 -13.44 18.16 2.06
N PRO A 137 -13.49 17.83 0.76
CA PRO A 137 -12.35 17.98 -0.15
C PRO A 137 -11.73 19.38 -0.17
N GLU A 138 -12.54 20.42 0.06
CA GLU A 138 -12.16 21.83 0.10
C GLU A 138 -11.70 22.33 1.48
N ASP A 139 -11.83 21.52 2.53
CA ASP A 139 -11.51 21.92 3.90
C ASP A 139 -10.09 21.54 4.30
N VAL A 140 -9.51 22.35 5.19
CA VAL A 140 -8.26 22.06 5.89
C VAL A 140 -8.52 21.99 7.39
N ALA A 141 -7.91 21.00 8.06
CA ALA A 141 -8.01 20.86 9.50
C ALA A 141 -7.15 21.92 10.20
N TRP A 142 -7.78 22.78 10.98
CA TRP A 142 -7.16 23.71 11.91
C TRP A 142 -7.20 23.09 13.31
N LEU A 143 -6.05 23.04 13.98
CA LEU A 143 -5.89 22.38 15.26
C LEU A 143 -5.60 23.38 16.35
N ALA A 144 -6.27 23.20 17.49
CA ALA A 144 -5.87 23.76 18.78
C ALA A 144 -5.33 22.62 19.64
N VAL A 145 -4.05 22.67 19.95
CA VAL A 145 -3.32 21.63 20.68
C VAL A 145 -3.00 22.12 22.08
N HIS A 146 -3.66 21.54 23.08
CA HIS A 146 -3.42 21.87 24.48
C HIS A 146 -2.35 20.95 25.04
N LEU A 147 -1.29 21.54 25.57
CA LEU A 147 -0.18 20.82 26.15
C LEU A 147 -0.38 20.69 27.66
N LYS A 148 0.18 19.63 28.25
CA LYS A 148 0.24 19.41 29.71
C LYS A 148 0.91 20.56 30.49
N SER A 149 1.68 21.40 29.80
CA SER A 149 2.26 22.62 30.36
C SER A 149 1.25 23.77 30.53
N GLY A 150 -0.01 23.58 30.14
CA GLY A 150 -1.06 24.61 30.07
C GLY A 150 -0.97 25.52 28.85
N LYS A 151 0.07 25.37 28.01
CA LYS A 151 0.21 26.11 26.75
C LYS A 151 -0.71 25.54 25.68
N GLU A 152 -1.26 26.42 24.86
CA GLU A 152 -2.01 26.07 23.65
C GLU A 152 -1.20 26.47 22.42
N ILE A 153 -1.12 25.58 21.44
CA ILE A 153 -0.52 25.83 20.13
C ILE A 153 -1.59 25.63 19.07
N LEU A 154 -1.80 26.65 18.24
CA LEU A 154 -2.76 26.61 17.13
C LEU A 154 -2.03 26.63 15.78
N GLY A 155 -2.54 25.85 14.83
CA GLY A 155 -2.00 25.81 13.47
C GLY A 155 -2.77 24.86 12.55
N TYR A 156 -2.47 24.91 11.25
CA TYR A 156 -3.04 23.92 10.33
C TYR A 156 -2.36 22.56 10.54
N TYR A 157 -3.14 21.49 10.45
CA TYR A 157 -2.59 20.14 10.41
C TYR A 157 -1.70 19.96 9.18
N TYR A 158 -0.47 19.51 9.41
CA TYR A 158 0.46 19.15 8.33
C TYR A 158 0.59 17.63 8.20
N GLY A 159 0.69 16.93 9.32
CA GLY A 159 0.86 15.49 9.38
C GLY A 159 1.08 15.00 10.81
N ALA A 160 1.07 13.69 10.99
CA ALA A 160 1.45 13.03 12.23
C ALA A 160 2.27 11.78 11.92
N THR A 161 3.16 11.39 12.83
CA THR A 161 3.88 10.11 12.72
C THR A 161 2.95 8.95 13.08
N THR A 162 3.16 7.80 12.42
CA THR A 162 2.33 6.59 12.55
C THR A 162 2.98 5.49 13.38
N GLU A 163 3.94 5.85 14.22
CA GLU A 163 4.72 4.94 15.06
C GLU A 163 3.82 4.05 15.93
N LEU A 164 4.20 2.78 16.12
CA LEU A 164 3.45 1.84 16.97
C LEU A 164 3.41 2.31 18.42
N ASP A 165 4.55 2.78 18.93
CA ASP A 165 4.71 3.31 20.27
C ASP A 165 4.03 4.69 20.39
N PRO A 166 2.94 4.82 21.17
CA PRO A 166 2.21 6.08 21.29
C PRO A 166 3.08 7.22 21.85
N ASP A 167 4.11 6.92 22.63
CA ASP A 167 4.95 7.94 23.28
C ASP A 167 5.96 8.58 22.32
N LYS A 168 6.25 7.91 21.22
CA LYS A 168 7.12 8.38 20.14
C LYS A 168 6.35 9.06 19.00
N ARG A 169 5.03 9.14 19.11
CA ARG A 169 4.21 9.82 18.11
C ARG A 169 4.39 11.32 18.21
N GLU A 170 4.30 11.95 17.05
CA GLU A 170 4.50 13.37 16.86
C GLU A 170 3.39 13.94 15.99
N LEU A 171 2.93 15.13 16.35
CA LEU A 171 1.99 15.93 15.59
C LEU A 171 2.75 17.12 15.00
N ILE A 172 2.57 17.36 13.70
CA ILE A 172 3.20 18.46 13.00
C ILE A 172 2.12 19.47 12.60
N LEU A 173 2.30 20.70 13.08
CA LEU A 173 1.50 21.85 12.69
C LEU A 173 2.27 22.73 11.70
N GLN A 174 1.56 23.39 10.81
CA GLN A 174 2.12 24.37 9.87
C GLN A 174 1.48 25.75 10.06
N LYS A 175 2.20 26.78 9.59
CA LYS A 175 1.78 28.18 9.62
C LYS A 175 0.36 28.41 9.06
N PRO A 176 -0.36 29.45 9.54
CA PRO A 176 0.01 30.36 10.63
C PRO A 176 0.04 29.63 11.96
N LEU A 177 1.02 29.95 12.80
CA LEU A 177 1.20 29.36 14.11
C LEU A 177 0.89 30.41 15.18
N ARG A 178 0.10 30.02 16.17
CA ARG A 178 -0.18 30.83 17.35
C ARG A 178 0.14 30.04 18.61
N VAL A 179 0.62 30.72 19.63
CA VAL A 179 0.95 30.13 20.92
C VAL A 179 0.44 31.03 22.04
N GLY A 180 -0.20 30.44 23.04
CA GLY A 180 -0.76 31.20 24.15
C GLY A 180 -1.11 30.32 25.33
N TYR A 181 -1.83 30.92 26.27
CA TYR A 181 -2.49 30.23 27.37
C TYR A 181 -3.99 30.51 27.22
N PRO A 182 -4.86 29.49 27.24
CA PRO A 182 -6.31 29.68 27.04
C PRO A 182 -6.92 30.71 28.00
N GLU A 183 -6.41 30.77 29.23
CA GLU A 183 -6.88 31.67 30.29
C GLU A 183 -6.42 33.13 30.13
N LYS A 184 -5.36 33.39 29.34
CA LYS A 184 -4.72 34.71 29.24
C LYS A 184 -5.19 35.54 28.03
N GLY A 185 -6.23 35.10 27.35
CA GLY A 185 -6.81 35.80 26.18
C GLY A 185 -6.31 35.27 24.84
N GLU A 186 -6.31 36.12 23.81
CA GLU A 186 -6.00 35.69 22.45
C GLU A 186 -4.55 35.17 22.32
N PRO A 187 -4.35 33.98 21.72
CA PRO A 187 -3.02 33.42 21.55
C PRO A 187 -2.18 34.26 20.58
N ALA A 188 -0.96 34.57 21.01
CA ALA A 188 -0.03 35.41 20.26
C ALA A 188 0.51 34.69 19.02
N HIS A 189 0.86 35.46 17.99
CA HIS A 189 1.56 34.90 16.84
C HIS A 189 2.93 34.37 17.26
N MET A 190 3.25 33.14 16.86
CA MET A 190 4.61 32.62 17.00
C MET A 190 5.54 33.42 16.10
N ALA A 191 6.82 33.57 16.49
CA ALA A 191 7.80 34.36 15.73
C ALA A 191 7.78 34.01 14.23
N SER A 192 7.91 35.02 13.37
CA SER A 192 7.57 34.98 11.92
C SER A 192 8.26 33.87 11.13
N ASP A 193 9.41 33.40 11.60
CA ASP A 193 10.31 32.56 10.81
C ASP A 193 9.98 31.06 10.95
N TRP A 194 9.16 30.70 11.94
CA TRP A 194 8.78 29.32 12.20
C TRP A 194 7.72 28.85 11.18
N LYS A 195 8.12 27.91 10.32
CA LYS A 195 7.21 27.34 9.30
C LYS A 195 6.37 26.18 9.83
N ARG A 196 6.92 25.42 10.77
CA ARG A 196 6.31 24.20 11.35
C ARG A 196 6.71 24.04 12.81
N VAL A 197 5.83 23.39 13.57
CA VAL A 197 6.09 22.97 14.95
C VAL A 197 5.80 21.48 15.05
N LEU A 198 6.72 20.76 15.68
CA LEU A 198 6.61 19.35 15.98
C LEU A 198 6.30 19.21 17.47
N ILE A 199 5.24 18.47 17.80
CA ILE A 199 4.73 18.30 19.16
C ILE A 199 4.68 16.81 19.45
N HIS A 200 5.37 16.35 20.49
CA HIS A 200 5.25 14.95 20.93
C HIS A 200 3.86 14.71 21.52
N VAL A 201 3.21 13.61 21.14
CA VAL A 201 1.84 13.27 21.59
C VAL A 201 1.76 13.13 23.11
N ARG A 202 2.83 12.69 23.78
CA ARG A 202 2.89 12.60 25.24
C ARG A 202 2.76 13.96 25.95
N GLU A 203 3.06 15.05 25.25
CA GLU A 203 2.93 16.41 25.79
C GLU A 203 1.53 16.97 25.57
N ILE A 204 0.71 16.34 24.72
CA ILE A 204 -0.65 16.75 24.41
C ILE A 204 -1.58 16.24 25.51
N GLU A 205 -2.34 17.16 26.10
CA GLU A 205 -3.40 16.86 27.05
C GLU A 205 -4.70 16.52 26.30
N TYR A 206 -5.11 17.41 25.40
CA TYR A 206 -6.22 17.19 24.47
C TYR A 206 -6.03 18.03 23.21
N LEU A 207 -6.85 17.75 22.19
CA LEU A 207 -6.81 18.44 20.91
C LEU A 207 -8.23 18.77 20.45
N SER A 208 -8.39 19.92 19.83
CA SER A 208 -9.65 20.33 19.17
C SER A 208 -9.40 20.57 17.70
N VAL A 209 -10.34 20.10 16.87
CA VAL A 209 -10.27 20.20 15.41
C VAL A 209 -11.40 21.07 14.91
N ALA A 210 -11.06 22.06 14.09
CA ALA A 210 -12.01 22.83 13.30
C ALA A 210 -11.70 22.61 11.82
N TYR A 211 -12.73 22.36 11.01
CA TYR A 211 -12.60 22.31 9.56
C TYR A 211 -12.90 23.70 9.02
N VAL A 212 -11.92 24.28 8.34
CA VAL A 212 -12.06 25.61 7.73
C VAL A 212 -11.85 25.51 6.24
N ALA A 213 -12.70 26.20 5.47
CA ALA A 213 -12.57 26.26 4.02
C ALA A 213 -11.16 26.75 3.65
N ALA A 214 -10.51 26.08 2.71
CA ALA A 214 -9.18 26.43 2.23
C ALA A 214 -9.20 27.75 1.44
N ARG A 215 -9.42 28.89 2.12
CA ARG A 215 -9.18 30.21 1.53
C ARG A 215 -7.67 30.41 1.47
N VAL A 216 -7.09 29.95 0.36
CA VAL A 216 -5.71 30.23 -0.09
C VAL A 216 -4.66 29.88 0.98
N VAL A 217 -4.54 28.59 1.31
CA VAL A 217 -3.21 28.09 1.71
C VAL A 217 -2.40 28.03 0.41
N PRO A 218 -1.24 28.70 0.28
CA PRO A 218 -0.36 28.55 -0.89
C PRO A 218 0.17 27.12 -0.89
N SER A 219 -0.62 26.20 -1.44
CA SER A 219 -0.23 24.82 -1.60
C SER A 219 0.66 24.73 -2.83
N GLU A 220 1.96 24.93 -2.67
CA GLU A 220 2.93 24.52 -3.70
C GLU A 220 2.85 23.01 -4.00
N THR A 221 2.07 22.25 -3.24
CA THR A 221 2.07 20.79 -3.22
C THR A 221 0.95 20.13 -4.03
N ILE A 222 -0.18 20.81 -4.33
CA ILE A 222 -1.35 20.16 -4.95
C ILE A 222 -1.14 19.93 -6.46
N SER A 223 -0.54 20.89 -7.17
CA SER A 223 -0.21 20.74 -8.60
C SER A 223 0.83 19.62 -8.82
N ARG A 224 1.85 19.52 -7.95
CA ARG A 224 2.80 18.39 -7.96
C ARG A 224 2.14 17.05 -7.60
N LYS A 225 1.18 17.01 -6.67
CA LYS A 225 0.45 15.77 -6.34
C LYS A 225 -0.43 15.30 -7.50
N LEU A 226 -1.10 16.19 -8.22
CA LEU A 226 -1.93 15.82 -9.37
C LEU A 226 -1.06 15.36 -10.55
N VAL A 227 0.04 16.07 -10.84
CA VAL A 227 1.00 15.69 -11.89
C VAL A 227 1.70 14.37 -11.54
N ASN A 228 2.06 14.16 -10.27
CA ASN A 228 2.63 12.89 -9.82
C ASN A 228 1.59 11.76 -9.85
N TRP A 229 0.34 12.00 -9.45
CA TRP A 229 -0.74 11.01 -9.54
C TRP A 229 -1.05 10.62 -11.00
N MET A 230 -1.09 11.59 -11.92
CA MET A 230 -1.24 11.30 -13.35
C MET A 230 -0.04 10.52 -13.87
N ARG A 231 1.19 10.91 -13.53
CA ARG A 231 2.41 10.17 -13.89
C ARG A 231 2.41 8.73 -13.33
N ASP A 232 1.97 8.56 -12.09
CA ASP A 232 1.96 7.28 -11.39
C ASP A 232 0.86 6.34 -11.93
N ASN A 233 -0.30 6.86 -12.36
CA ASN A 233 -1.33 6.09 -13.06
C ASN A 233 -0.98 5.82 -14.53
N PHE A 234 -0.27 6.73 -15.20
CA PHE A 234 0.28 6.50 -16.53
C PHE A 234 1.36 5.40 -16.51
N LEU A 235 2.11 5.30 -15.40
CA LEU A 235 3.03 4.19 -15.12
C LEU A 235 2.29 2.89 -14.80
N ARG A 236 1.10 2.91 -14.16
CA ARG A 236 0.24 1.71 -14.02
C ARG A 236 -0.17 1.16 -15.39
N ALA A 237 -0.51 2.02 -16.35
CA ALA A 237 -0.79 1.60 -17.72
C ALA A 237 0.46 1.08 -18.44
N LYS A 238 1.61 1.73 -18.25
CA LYS A 238 2.88 1.35 -18.90
C LYS A 238 3.64 0.18 -18.28
N VAL A 239 3.30 -0.32 -17.10
CA VAL A 239 3.89 -1.56 -16.54
C VAL A 239 3.00 -2.77 -16.85
N CYS A 240 1.67 -2.60 -16.83
CA CYS A 240 0.75 -3.64 -17.28
C CYS A 240 0.85 -3.90 -18.79
N ALA A 241 1.04 -2.85 -19.60
CA ALA A 241 1.15 -2.98 -21.05
C ALA A 241 2.32 -3.87 -21.54
N PRO A 242 3.59 -3.68 -21.12
CA PRO A 242 4.71 -4.52 -21.58
C PRO A 242 4.70 -5.91 -20.96
N LEU A 243 4.19 -6.10 -19.73
CA LEU A 243 4.00 -7.45 -19.18
C LEU A 243 2.93 -8.24 -19.94
N ALA A 244 1.85 -7.57 -20.36
CA ALA A 244 0.87 -8.15 -21.27
C ALA A 244 1.45 -8.34 -22.69
N LEU A 245 2.26 -7.41 -23.20
CA LEU A 245 2.86 -7.49 -24.54
C LEU A 245 3.93 -8.58 -24.64
N VAL A 246 4.72 -8.82 -23.59
CA VAL A 246 5.68 -9.95 -23.54
C VAL A 246 4.93 -11.29 -23.43
N ALA A 247 3.82 -11.33 -22.68
CA ALA A 247 2.97 -12.52 -22.60
C ALA A 247 2.26 -12.84 -23.92
N VAL A 248 1.83 -11.81 -24.66
CA VAL A 248 1.16 -11.95 -25.98
C VAL A 248 2.16 -12.18 -27.11
N ALA A 249 3.33 -11.51 -27.11
CA ALA A 249 4.38 -11.71 -28.11
C ALA A 249 5.03 -13.09 -28.02
N GLY A 250 5.13 -13.68 -26.82
CA GLY A 250 5.49 -15.08 -26.64
C GLY A 250 4.43 -16.09 -27.15
N PHE A 251 3.22 -15.62 -27.47
CA PHE A 251 2.10 -16.44 -27.94
C PHE A 251 1.89 -16.38 -29.46
N ALA A 252 2.34 -15.31 -30.11
CA ALA A 252 2.10 -15.06 -31.53
C ALA A 252 3.25 -15.50 -32.46
N LEU A 253 4.40 -15.90 -31.91
CA LEU A 253 5.50 -16.44 -32.70
C LEU A 253 5.37 -17.97 -32.79
N PRO A 254 5.04 -18.55 -33.96
CA PRO A 254 5.29 -19.96 -34.20
C PRO A 254 6.82 -20.14 -34.17
N TRP A 255 7.32 -20.77 -33.11
CA TRP A 255 8.70 -21.22 -33.07
C TRP A 255 8.79 -22.57 -33.80
N PRO A 256 9.83 -22.78 -34.64
CA PRO A 256 10.05 -24.02 -35.36
C PRO A 256 10.35 -25.20 -34.43
#